data_AF-A0A3B9IV59-F1
#
_entry.id   AF-A0A3B9IV59-F1
#
_cell.length_a   1.000
_cell.length_b   1.000
_cell.length_c   1.000
_cell.angle_alpha   90.00
_cell.angle_beta   90.00
_cell.angle_gamma   90.00
#
_symmetry.space_group_name_H-M   'P 1'
#
loop_
_entity.id
_entity.type
_entity.pdbx_description
1 polymer ?
#
loop_
_entity_poly.entity_id
_entity_poly.type
_entity_poly.pdbx_seq_one_letter_code
_entity_poly.pdbx_strand_id
1 'polypeptide(L)'
;MTGKEAREIFEKKLDSEYLKRFKNNELLKRGEVFEWENLNGVYWVTIFDFDGINVNIKINAENRNVKYTLNNFYIFNRKHLHKLLSRAEVYNSRTIDINSIESVKNTFPEHEGVYIVHDLESDKHYIGKAEHIMWRMKDHFFDRKSTSEIDKCIQNGKPFIIYTIPLADSGYSNLYALETAFIAYFNSYHTGYNLTRGNNGAGQVCVTRSLK
;
A
#
# COMPACT_ATOMS: atom_id res chain seq x y z
N MET A 1 21.65 -13.61 2.49
CA MET A 1 20.44 -13.89 1.70
C MET A 1 20.87 -14.39 0.35
N THR A 2 20.37 -15.54 -0.09
CA THR A 2 20.67 -16.11 -1.41
C THR A 2 19.88 -15.39 -2.51
N GLY A 3 20.30 -15.51 -3.78
CA GLY A 3 19.54 -14.96 -4.90
C GLY A 3 18.14 -15.55 -5.02
N LYS A 4 17.99 -16.83 -4.66
CA LYS A 4 16.70 -17.54 -4.61
C LYS A 4 15.77 -16.93 -3.56
N GLU A 5 16.26 -16.73 -2.33
CA GLU A 5 15.48 -16.11 -1.25
C GLU A 5 15.04 -14.69 -1.62
N ALA A 6 15.93 -13.87 -2.18
CA ALA A 6 15.60 -12.50 -2.59
C ALA A 6 14.51 -12.48 -3.67
N ARG A 7 14.55 -13.44 -4.60
CA ARG A 7 13.53 -13.60 -5.64
C ARG A 7 12.17 -14.00 -5.04
N GLU A 8 12.13 -14.99 -4.17
CA GLU A 8 10.88 -15.44 -3.53
C GLU A 8 10.23 -14.33 -2.69
N ILE A 9 11.05 -13.54 -1.98
CA ILE A 9 10.57 -12.37 -1.24
C ILE A 9 9.97 -11.33 -2.19
N PHE A 10 10.64 -11.06 -3.31
CA PHE A 10 10.14 -10.09 -4.29
C PHE A 10 8.86 -10.55 -4.98
N GLU A 11 8.76 -11.82 -5.37
CA GLU A 11 7.55 -12.38 -5.96
C GLU A 11 6.32 -12.21 -5.04
N LYS A 12 6.50 -12.35 -3.72
CA LYS A 12 5.44 -12.11 -2.72
C LYS A 12 5.01 -10.64 -2.60
N LYS A 13 5.78 -9.68 -3.12
CA LYS A 13 5.41 -8.25 -3.09
C LYS A 13 4.53 -7.83 -4.27
N LEU A 14 4.44 -8.64 -5.31
CA LEU A 14 3.78 -8.29 -6.56
C LEU A 14 2.31 -8.72 -6.54
N ASP A 15 1.47 -7.94 -7.22
CA ASP A 15 0.16 -8.43 -7.64
C ASP A 15 0.30 -9.50 -8.73
N SER A 16 -0.77 -10.24 -9.00
CA SER A 16 -0.78 -11.35 -9.95
C SER A 16 -0.39 -10.97 -11.38
N GLU A 17 -0.72 -9.76 -11.86
CA GLU A 17 -0.30 -9.30 -13.19
C GLU A 17 1.21 -9.04 -13.22
N TYR A 18 1.72 -8.30 -12.24
CA TYR A 18 3.15 -7.99 -12.18
C TYR A 18 4.00 -9.22 -11.88
N LEU A 19 3.51 -10.18 -11.10
CA LEU A 19 4.14 -11.47 -10.89
C LEU A 19 4.29 -12.23 -12.21
N LYS A 20 3.23 -12.26 -13.03
CA LYS A 20 3.26 -12.87 -14.36
C LYS A 20 4.30 -12.20 -15.25
N ARG A 21 4.30 -10.86 -15.32
CA ARG A 21 5.32 -10.09 -16.08
C ARG A 21 6.73 -10.37 -15.59
N PHE A 22 6.94 -10.47 -14.27
CA PHE A 22 8.26 -10.77 -13.70
C PHE A 22 8.74 -12.18 -14.07
N LYS A 23 7.86 -13.18 -13.99
CA LYS A 23 8.17 -14.56 -14.41
C LYS A 23 8.47 -14.68 -15.91
N ASN A 24 7.90 -13.81 -16.73
CA ASN A 24 8.15 -13.72 -18.17
C ASN A 24 9.35 -12.83 -18.54
N ASN A 25 10.09 -12.28 -17.57
CA ASN A 25 11.19 -11.32 -17.78
C ASN A 25 10.77 -10.01 -18.47
N GLU A 26 9.52 -9.58 -18.27
CA GLU A 26 8.92 -8.38 -18.86
C GLU A 26 8.82 -7.20 -17.87
N LEU A 27 8.88 -7.47 -16.55
CA LEU A 27 8.69 -6.42 -15.54
C LEU A 27 9.95 -5.57 -15.32
N LEU A 28 11.12 -6.20 -15.24
CA LEU A 28 12.39 -5.53 -14.95
C LEU A 28 13.31 -5.50 -16.18
N LYS A 29 12.71 -5.45 -17.37
CA LYS A 29 13.46 -5.39 -18.63
C LYS A 29 14.14 -4.03 -18.75
N ARG A 30 15.35 -4.01 -19.31
CA ARG A 30 16.05 -2.76 -19.64
C ARG A 30 15.16 -1.86 -20.51
N GLY A 31 15.06 -0.60 -20.12
CA GLY A 31 14.22 0.41 -20.77
C GLY A 31 12.83 0.56 -20.17
N GLU A 32 12.39 -0.34 -19.27
CA GLU A 32 11.14 -0.15 -18.55
C GLU A 32 11.21 1.11 -17.69
N VAL A 33 10.17 1.94 -17.78
CA VAL A 33 10.08 3.22 -17.07
C VAL A 33 9.01 3.13 -16.01
N PHE A 34 9.36 3.65 -14.84
CA PHE A 34 8.47 3.78 -13.71
C PHE A 34 8.51 5.16 -13.09
N GLU A 35 7.48 5.52 -12.35
CA GLU A 35 7.47 6.62 -11.39
C GLU A 35 8.10 6.11 -10.07
N TRP A 36 8.72 6.97 -9.27
CA TRP A 36 9.40 6.58 -8.03
C TRP A 36 9.27 7.72 -7.05
N GLU A 37 8.70 7.45 -5.88
CA GLU A 37 8.52 8.47 -4.85
C GLU A 37 9.50 8.28 -3.70
N ASN A 38 10.19 9.35 -3.32
CA ASN A 38 11.05 9.40 -2.14
C ASN A 38 10.84 10.72 -1.38
N LEU A 39 11.66 10.97 -0.34
CA LEU A 39 11.56 12.17 0.52
C LEU A 39 11.69 13.51 -0.22
N ASN A 40 12.29 13.50 -1.41
CA ASN A 40 12.57 14.67 -2.22
C ASN A 40 11.55 14.86 -3.37
N GLY A 41 10.57 13.96 -3.49
CA GLY A 41 9.47 14.06 -4.45
C GLY A 41 9.33 12.85 -5.35
N VAL A 42 8.63 13.07 -6.47
CA VAL A 42 8.27 12.05 -7.46
C VAL A 42 9.21 12.15 -8.66
N TYR A 43 9.80 11.02 -9.04
CA TYR A 43 10.82 10.89 -10.06
C TYR A 43 10.41 9.88 -11.12
N TRP A 44 10.87 10.08 -12.35
CA TRP A 44 10.83 9.03 -13.36
C TRP A 44 12.13 8.23 -13.33
N VAL A 45 12.02 6.92 -13.24
CA VAL A 45 13.14 5.99 -13.19
C VAL A 45 13.09 4.99 -14.33
N THR A 46 14.23 4.71 -14.93
CA THR A 46 14.35 3.73 -16.01
C THR A 46 15.18 2.55 -15.52
N ILE A 47 14.72 1.31 -15.73
CA ILE A 47 15.54 0.13 -15.52
C ILE A 47 16.66 0.13 -16.54
N PHE A 48 17.91 0.28 -16.10
CA PHE A 48 19.06 0.23 -17.00
C PHE A 48 19.70 -1.15 -17.06
N ASP A 49 19.57 -1.94 -15.98
CA ASP A 49 20.13 -3.28 -15.88
C ASP A 49 19.42 -4.12 -14.79
N PHE A 50 19.44 -5.44 -14.95
CA PHE A 50 18.94 -6.39 -13.96
C PHE A 50 19.69 -7.73 -14.11
N ASP A 51 20.47 -8.10 -13.09
CA ASP A 51 21.33 -9.30 -13.11
C ASP A 51 20.68 -10.54 -12.47
N GLY A 52 19.38 -10.48 -12.20
CA GLY A 52 18.63 -11.52 -11.48
C GLY A 52 18.45 -11.24 -9.99
N ILE A 53 19.26 -10.36 -9.39
CA ILE A 53 19.16 -9.97 -7.97
C ILE A 53 19.17 -8.45 -7.81
N ASN A 54 20.08 -7.78 -8.50
CA ASN A 54 20.27 -6.34 -8.44
C ASN A 54 19.47 -5.64 -9.51
N VAL A 55 18.64 -4.70 -9.10
CA VAL A 55 17.86 -3.83 -9.98
C VAL A 55 18.56 -2.48 -10.04
N ASN A 56 18.99 -2.15 -11.23
CA ASN A 56 19.80 -0.98 -11.51
C ASN A 56 18.90 0.04 -12.21
N ILE A 57 18.62 1.18 -11.55
CA ILE A 57 17.70 2.20 -12.06
C ILE A 57 18.41 3.53 -12.28
N LYS A 58 17.97 4.26 -13.31
CA LYS A 58 18.41 5.63 -13.60
C LYS A 58 17.29 6.59 -13.25
N ILE A 59 17.56 7.56 -12.38
CA ILE A 59 16.67 8.69 -12.10
C ILE A 59 16.83 9.68 -13.23
N ASN A 60 15.81 9.80 -14.07
CA ASN A 60 15.90 10.50 -15.35
C ASN A 60 16.21 12.00 -15.17
N ALA A 61 15.54 12.66 -14.22
CA ALA A 61 15.72 14.09 -13.96
C ALA A 61 17.11 14.45 -13.41
N GLU A 62 17.73 13.55 -12.64
CA GLU A 62 19.01 13.79 -11.96
C GLU A 62 20.21 13.21 -12.73
N ASN A 63 19.95 12.47 -13.82
CA ASN A 63 20.95 11.66 -14.52
C ASN A 63 21.78 10.78 -13.56
N ARG A 64 21.15 10.31 -12.47
CA ARG A 64 21.81 9.58 -11.38
C ARG A 64 21.38 8.12 -11.39
N ASN A 65 22.33 7.22 -11.20
CA ASN A 65 22.07 5.78 -11.09
C ASN A 65 21.93 5.37 -9.63
N VAL A 66 20.97 4.50 -9.35
CA VAL A 66 20.74 3.91 -8.04
C VAL A 66 20.61 2.41 -8.19
N LYS A 67 21.23 1.68 -7.26
CA LYS A 67 21.22 0.22 -7.22
C LYS A 67 20.33 -0.26 -6.08
N TYR A 68 19.44 -1.18 -6.39
CA TYR A 68 18.61 -1.91 -5.44
C TYR A 68 18.82 -3.41 -5.58
N THR A 69 18.32 -4.14 -4.61
CA THR A 69 18.21 -5.60 -4.63
C THR A 69 16.73 -5.96 -4.64
N LEU A 70 16.37 -7.14 -5.15
CA LEU A 70 14.99 -7.63 -5.09
C LEU A 70 14.41 -7.61 -3.65
N ASN A 71 15.25 -7.78 -2.64
CA ASN A 71 14.84 -7.74 -1.22
C ASN A 71 14.36 -6.35 -0.77
N ASN A 72 14.94 -5.26 -1.28
CA ASN A 72 14.54 -3.90 -0.92
C ASN A 72 13.83 -3.15 -2.04
N PHE A 73 13.66 -3.74 -3.22
CA PHE A 73 12.88 -3.17 -4.31
C PHE A 73 11.37 -3.40 -4.10
N TYR A 74 10.57 -2.35 -4.27
CA TYR A 74 9.12 -2.40 -4.21
C TYR A 74 8.54 -1.76 -5.46
N ILE A 75 7.58 -2.45 -6.07
CA ILE A 75 6.91 -2.02 -7.29
C ILE A 75 5.46 -2.50 -7.28
N PHE A 76 4.53 -1.66 -7.73
CA PHE A 76 3.12 -2.02 -7.75
C PHE A 76 2.38 -1.48 -8.97
N ASN A 77 1.28 -2.17 -9.30
CA ASN A 77 0.41 -1.83 -10.40
C ASN A 77 -0.68 -0.84 -9.98
N ARG A 78 -0.46 0.45 -10.26
CA ARG A 78 -1.43 1.51 -9.92
C ARG A 78 -2.83 1.27 -10.53
N LYS A 79 -2.89 0.76 -11.78
CA LYS A 79 -4.17 0.45 -12.44
C LYS A 79 -4.92 -0.66 -11.69
N HIS A 80 -4.20 -1.66 -11.19
CA HIS A 80 -4.77 -2.73 -10.38
C HIS A 80 -5.27 -2.22 -9.02
N LEU A 81 -4.48 -1.42 -8.30
CA LEU A 81 -4.93 -0.81 -7.03
C LEU A 81 -6.17 0.06 -7.20
N HIS A 82 -6.23 0.85 -8.27
CA HIS A 82 -7.42 1.65 -8.60
C HIS A 82 -8.66 0.77 -8.81
N LYS A 83 -8.49 -0.37 -9.51
CA LYS A 83 -9.56 -1.36 -9.71
C LYS A 83 -10.01 -2.01 -8.39
N LEU A 84 -9.08 -2.34 -7.50
CA LEU A 84 -9.42 -2.83 -6.16
C LEU A 84 -10.20 -1.79 -5.36
N LEU A 85 -9.73 -0.54 -5.35
CA LEU A 85 -10.41 0.56 -4.66
C LEU A 85 -11.82 0.79 -5.19
N SER A 86 -12.03 0.73 -6.51
CA SER A 86 -13.36 0.89 -7.12
C SER A 86 -14.38 -0.18 -6.74
N ARG A 87 -13.93 -1.28 -6.14
CA ARG A 87 -14.73 -2.42 -5.68
C ARG A 87 -14.73 -2.59 -4.17
N ALA A 88 -14.03 -1.71 -3.46
CA ALA A 88 -13.95 -1.75 -2.02
C ALA A 88 -15.35 -1.56 -1.43
N GLU A 89 -15.61 -2.21 -0.30
CA GLU A 89 -16.80 -1.88 0.48
C GLU A 89 -16.56 -0.54 1.17
N VAL A 90 -17.57 0.34 1.16
CA VAL A 90 -17.43 1.74 1.55
C VAL A 90 -18.39 2.05 2.69
N TYR A 91 -17.87 2.63 3.76
CA TYR A 91 -18.63 2.99 4.94
C TYR A 91 -18.41 4.46 5.29
N ASN A 92 -19.51 5.18 5.56
CA ASN A 92 -19.47 6.60 5.88
C ASN A 92 -19.58 6.79 7.39
N SER A 93 -18.72 7.61 8.00
CA SER A 93 -18.78 7.87 9.44
C SER A 93 -20.13 8.42 9.91
N ARG A 94 -20.90 9.07 9.03
CA ARG A 94 -22.25 9.58 9.33
C ARG A 94 -23.30 8.48 9.48
N THR A 95 -23.04 7.29 8.93
CA THR A 95 -23.99 6.16 8.94
C THR A 95 -23.60 5.06 9.91
N ILE A 96 -22.40 5.14 10.50
CA ILE A 96 -21.89 4.15 11.44
C ILE A 96 -22.00 4.72 12.85
N ASP A 97 -22.75 4.06 13.73
CA ASP A 97 -22.63 4.34 15.16
C ASP A 97 -21.33 3.71 15.67
N ILE A 98 -20.26 4.51 15.68
CA ILE A 98 -18.93 4.10 16.13
C ILE A 98 -18.80 3.94 17.64
N ASN A 99 -19.81 4.36 18.41
CA ASN A 99 -19.82 4.22 19.88
C ASN A 99 -20.52 2.94 20.34
N SER A 100 -21.12 2.18 19.43
CA SER A 100 -21.74 0.89 19.70
C SER A 100 -20.92 -0.26 19.13
N ILE A 101 -20.42 -1.14 20.00
CA ILE A 101 -19.70 -2.35 19.58
C ILE A 101 -20.55 -3.23 18.65
N GLU A 102 -21.86 -3.31 18.90
CA GLU A 102 -22.78 -4.10 18.12
C GLU A 102 -22.99 -3.50 16.72
N SER A 103 -23.07 -2.17 16.65
CA SER A 103 -23.09 -1.45 15.37
C SER A 103 -21.82 -1.73 14.55
N VAL A 104 -20.63 -1.62 15.16
CA VAL A 104 -19.36 -1.93 14.50
C VAL A 104 -19.32 -3.37 13.99
N LYS A 105 -19.72 -4.35 14.82
CA LYS A 105 -19.74 -5.77 14.44
C LYS A 105 -20.69 -6.06 13.27
N ASN A 106 -21.85 -5.42 13.23
CA ASN A 106 -22.83 -5.62 12.17
C ASN A 106 -22.52 -4.82 10.90
N THR A 107 -21.68 -3.80 11.01
CA THR A 107 -21.31 -2.93 9.88
C THR A 107 -20.15 -3.51 9.09
N PHE A 108 -19.06 -3.91 9.77
CA PHE A 108 -17.82 -4.29 9.09
C PHE A 108 -17.74 -5.81 8.91
N PRO A 109 -17.41 -6.29 7.71
CA PRO A 109 -17.23 -7.70 7.45
C PRO A 109 -15.97 -8.22 8.16
N GLU A 110 -16.03 -9.49 8.54
CA GLU A 110 -14.91 -10.20 9.13
C GLU A 110 -14.10 -10.88 8.03
N HIS A 111 -12.99 -10.26 7.65
CA HIS A 111 -12.03 -10.82 6.69
C HIS A 111 -10.63 -10.27 6.93
N GLU A 112 -9.63 -10.98 6.39
CA GLU A 112 -8.27 -10.50 6.25
C GLU A 112 -8.21 -9.44 5.14
N GLY A 113 -7.56 -8.30 5.36
CA GLY A 113 -7.43 -7.27 4.33
C GLY A 113 -6.78 -5.97 4.76
N VAL A 114 -6.97 -4.96 3.93
CA VAL A 114 -6.56 -3.58 4.16
C VAL A 114 -7.79 -2.70 4.32
N TYR A 115 -7.71 -1.75 5.24
CA TYR A 115 -8.67 -0.67 5.39
C TYR A 115 -8.01 0.67 5.12
N ILE A 116 -8.79 1.59 4.57
CA ILE A 116 -8.37 2.95 4.21
C ILE A 116 -9.33 3.92 4.87
N VAL A 117 -8.84 4.74 5.79
CA VAL A 117 -9.61 5.82 6.40
C VAL A 117 -9.27 7.12 5.67
N HIS A 118 -10.26 7.73 5.05
CA HIS A 118 -10.16 9.01 4.35
C HIS A 118 -10.82 10.09 5.21
N ASP A 119 -10.02 10.99 5.78
CA ASP A 119 -10.51 12.21 6.44
C ASP A 119 -11.00 13.20 5.36
N LEU A 120 -12.30 13.48 5.36
CA LEU A 120 -12.93 14.33 4.37
C LEU A 120 -12.66 15.83 4.58
N GLU A 121 -12.21 16.25 5.77
CA GLU A 121 -11.86 17.65 6.03
C GLU A 121 -10.46 17.99 5.53
N SER A 122 -9.49 17.11 5.81
CA SER A 122 -8.09 17.36 5.49
C SER A 122 -7.62 16.69 4.20
N ASP A 123 -8.49 15.89 3.56
CA ASP A 123 -8.19 15.05 2.39
C ASP A 123 -7.02 14.08 2.62
N LYS A 124 -6.81 13.69 3.88
CA LYS A 124 -5.73 12.80 4.29
C LYS A 124 -6.19 11.36 4.41
N HIS A 125 -5.26 10.45 4.14
CA HIS A 125 -5.52 9.02 4.16
C HIS A 125 -4.70 8.33 5.27
N TYR A 126 -5.29 7.32 5.89
CA TYR A 126 -4.62 6.32 6.72
C TYR A 126 -4.88 4.94 6.16
N ILE A 127 -3.83 4.16 5.93
CA ILE A 127 -3.93 2.79 5.43
C ILE A 127 -3.44 1.88 6.55
N GLY A 128 -4.22 0.85 6.87
CA GLY A 128 -3.77 -0.21 7.75
C GLY A 128 -4.21 -1.58 7.26
N LYS A 129 -3.54 -2.61 7.74
CA LYS A 129 -3.93 -4.01 7.53
C LYS A 129 -4.52 -4.63 8.79
N ALA A 130 -5.30 -5.68 8.60
CA ALA A 130 -5.74 -6.56 9.67
C ALA A 130 -5.97 -7.98 9.15
N GLU A 131 -5.67 -8.97 9.97
CA GLU A 131 -6.19 -10.33 9.80
C GLU A 131 -7.70 -10.37 10.03
N HIS A 132 -8.19 -9.41 10.82
CA HIS A 132 -9.58 -9.27 11.20
C HIS A 132 -10.03 -7.80 11.13
N ILE A 133 -10.59 -7.39 10.00
CA ILE A 133 -10.98 -5.98 9.77
C ILE A 133 -11.98 -5.49 10.82
N MET A 134 -13.03 -6.25 11.11
CA MET A 134 -14.03 -5.84 12.09
C MET A 134 -13.41 -5.64 13.49
N TRP A 135 -12.52 -6.53 13.94
CA TRP A 135 -11.83 -6.36 15.22
C TRP A 135 -10.91 -5.14 15.23
N ARG A 136 -10.27 -4.85 14.09
CA ARG A 136 -9.43 -3.67 13.95
C ARG A 136 -10.24 -2.37 13.97
N MET A 137 -11.43 -2.36 13.36
CA MET A 137 -12.33 -1.21 13.43
C MET A 137 -12.80 -0.99 14.86
N LYS A 138 -13.15 -2.06 15.59
CA LYS A 138 -13.46 -1.97 17.02
C LYS A 138 -12.31 -1.34 17.82
N ASP A 139 -11.06 -1.72 17.56
CA ASP A 139 -9.91 -1.14 18.26
C ASP A 139 -9.74 0.36 18.01
N HIS A 140 -9.93 0.82 16.77
CA HIS A 140 -9.83 2.24 16.38
C HIS A 140 -10.99 3.08 16.95
N PHE A 141 -12.22 2.61 16.79
CA PHE A 141 -13.42 3.39 17.08
C PHE A 141 -13.86 3.31 18.55
N PHE A 142 -13.80 2.10 19.11
CA PHE A 142 -14.43 1.80 20.40
C PHE A 142 -13.41 1.64 21.53
N ASP A 143 -12.46 0.70 21.41
CA ASP A 143 -11.52 0.41 22.50
C ASP A 143 -10.48 1.55 22.66
N ARG A 144 -10.27 2.37 21.62
CA ARG A 144 -9.39 3.57 21.61
C ARG A 144 -7.99 3.31 22.16
N LYS A 145 -7.49 2.08 21.99
CA LYS A 145 -6.19 1.64 22.53
C LYS A 145 -5.00 2.36 21.89
N SER A 146 -5.20 2.90 20.69
CA SER A 146 -4.16 3.55 19.90
C SER A 146 -4.25 5.07 20.04
N THR A 147 -3.09 5.70 20.15
CA THR A 147 -2.93 7.16 20.30
C THR A 147 -2.57 7.85 18.99
N SER A 148 -2.78 7.16 17.87
CA SER A 148 -2.42 7.65 16.54
C SER A 148 -3.20 8.92 16.19
N GLU A 149 -2.67 9.73 15.29
CA GLU A 149 -3.34 10.97 14.88
C GLU A 149 -4.71 10.71 14.23
N ILE A 150 -4.85 9.60 13.49
CA ILE A 150 -6.14 9.22 12.92
C ILE A 150 -7.15 8.83 14.00
N ASP A 151 -6.73 8.17 15.09
CA ASP A 151 -7.63 7.86 16.21
C ASP A 151 -8.16 9.12 16.89
N LYS A 152 -7.30 10.14 17.04
CA LYS A 152 -7.71 11.44 17.58
C LYS A 152 -8.71 12.13 16.64
N CYS A 153 -8.49 12.07 15.33
CA CYS A 153 -9.43 12.62 14.35
C CYS A 153 -10.80 11.93 14.43
N ILE A 154 -10.80 10.60 14.51
CA ILE A 154 -12.00 9.78 14.70
C ILE A 154 -12.72 10.16 16.00
N GLN A 155 -12.00 10.24 17.12
CA GLN A 155 -12.56 10.58 18.44
C GLN A 155 -13.15 11.99 18.49
N ASN A 156 -12.58 12.92 17.72
CA ASN A 156 -13.09 14.29 17.62
C ASN A 156 -14.30 14.41 16.68
N GLY A 157 -14.83 13.30 16.16
CA GLY A 157 -16.05 13.29 15.34
C GLY A 157 -15.86 13.84 13.93
N LYS A 158 -14.61 13.87 13.43
CA LYS A 158 -14.35 14.30 12.05
C LYS A 158 -15.07 13.39 11.05
N PRO A 159 -15.57 13.94 9.92
CA PRO A 159 -16.18 13.14 8.88
C PRO A 159 -15.12 12.30 8.14
N PHE A 160 -15.35 11.00 8.02
CA PHE A 160 -14.45 10.09 7.30
C PHE A 160 -15.22 9.07 6.47
N ILE A 161 -14.54 8.52 5.47
CA ILE A 161 -14.96 7.35 4.71
C ILE A 161 -13.97 6.22 4.99
N ILE A 162 -14.48 5.01 5.18
CA ILE A 162 -13.67 3.80 5.31
C ILE A 162 -13.88 2.96 4.06
N TYR A 163 -12.79 2.55 3.43
CA TYR A 163 -12.78 1.53 2.40
C TYR A 163 -12.21 0.24 2.99
N THR A 164 -12.84 -0.90 2.76
CA THR A 164 -12.27 -2.21 3.10
C THR A 164 -12.00 -3.01 1.83
N ILE A 165 -10.81 -3.61 1.78
CA ILE A 165 -10.31 -4.37 0.62
C ILE A 165 -9.82 -5.72 1.15
N PRO A 166 -10.54 -6.81 0.87
CA PRO A 166 -10.10 -8.16 1.25
C PRO A 166 -8.75 -8.51 0.64
N LEU A 167 -7.93 -9.30 1.34
CA LEU A 167 -6.74 -9.91 0.76
C LEU A 167 -7.14 -10.97 -0.28
N ALA A 168 -8.19 -11.73 0.02
CA ALA A 168 -8.81 -12.65 -0.93
C ALA A 168 -9.19 -11.90 -2.21
N ASP A 169 -8.86 -12.49 -3.36
CA ASP A 169 -9.11 -11.93 -4.70
C ASP A 169 -8.47 -10.55 -5.00
N SER A 170 -7.64 -10.01 -4.08
CA SER A 170 -6.86 -8.80 -4.32
C SER A 170 -5.75 -8.99 -5.35
N GLY A 171 -5.39 -10.23 -5.67
CA GLY A 171 -4.22 -10.55 -6.49
C GLY A 171 -2.88 -10.44 -5.75
N TYR A 172 -2.86 -10.03 -4.48
CA TYR A 172 -1.69 -10.08 -3.60
C TYR A 172 -1.70 -11.35 -2.76
N SER A 173 -0.51 -11.83 -2.37
CA SER A 173 -0.36 -13.07 -1.59
C SER A 173 -0.17 -12.85 -0.09
N ASN A 174 -0.09 -11.61 0.38
CA ASN A 174 0.04 -11.25 1.80
C ASN A 174 -0.38 -9.81 2.06
N LEU A 175 -0.81 -9.54 3.30
CA LEU A 175 -1.24 -8.22 3.77
C LEU A 175 -0.18 -7.14 3.65
N TYR A 176 1.09 -7.46 3.91
CA TYR A 176 2.16 -6.46 3.95
C TYR A 176 2.36 -5.82 2.58
N ALA A 177 2.35 -6.63 1.53
CA ALA A 177 2.47 -6.16 0.15
C ALA A 177 1.26 -5.29 -0.24
N LEU A 178 0.04 -5.72 0.09
CA LEU A 178 -1.19 -4.98 -0.20
C LEU A 178 -1.22 -3.62 0.53
N GLU A 179 -0.91 -3.61 1.83
CA GLU A 179 -0.84 -2.39 2.66
C GLU A 179 0.19 -1.40 2.12
N THR A 180 1.41 -1.88 1.86
CA THR A 180 2.50 -1.07 1.31
C THR A 180 2.11 -0.44 -0.02
N ALA A 181 1.45 -1.22 -0.89
CA ALA A 181 1.00 -0.74 -2.19
C ALA A 181 -0.05 0.37 -2.05
N PHE A 182 -1.00 0.26 -1.11
CA PHE A 182 -1.98 1.31 -0.86
C PHE A 182 -1.42 2.55 -0.15
N ILE A 183 -0.47 2.40 0.78
CA ILE A 183 0.23 3.54 1.38
C ILE A 183 0.90 4.37 0.29
N ALA A 184 1.57 3.70 -0.65
CA ALA A 184 2.22 4.37 -1.77
C ALA A 184 1.21 4.93 -2.79
N TYR A 185 0.09 4.26 -3.05
CA TYR A 185 -0.96 4.76 -3.94
C TYR A 185 -1.55 6.10 -3.48
N PHE A 186 -1.79 6.23 -2.17
CA PHE A 186 -2.35 7.44 -1.55
C PHE A 186 -1.29 8.43 -1.06
N ASN A 187 -0.01 8.07 -1.15
CA ASN A 187 1.09 8.82 -0.54
C ASN A 187 0.88 9.13 0.96
N SER A 188 0.23 8.21 1.68
CA SER A 188 -0.27 8.50 3.04
C SER A 188 0.81 8.65 4.10
N TYR A 189 2.07 8.35 3.77
CA TYR A 189 3.21 8.61 4.64
C TYR A 189 3.68 10.07 4.61
N HIS A 190 3.65 10.71 3.44
CA HIS A 190 4.10 12.10 3.30
C HIS A 190 2.96 13.08 3.52
N THR A 191 1.77 12.74 3.03
CA THR A 191 0.62 13.65 3.02
C THR A 191 -0.52 13.18 3.92
N GLY A 192 -0.46 11.95 4.42
CA GLY A 192 -1.51 11.33 5.25
C GLY A 192 -1.11 11.13 6.71
N TYR A 193 -1.69 10.09 7.32
CA TYR A 193 -1.51 9.75 8.75
C TYR A 193 -0.58 8.56 9.00
N ASN A 194 -0.06 7.91 7.97
CA ASN A 194 0.82 6.77 8.15
C ASN A 194 2.21 7.23 8.62
N LEU A 195 2.65 6.76 9.79
CA LEU A 195 3.99 7.05 10.31
C LEU A 195 5.09 6.17 9.69
N THR A 196 4.70 5.12 8.98
CA THR A 196 5.60 4.21 8.26
C THR A 196 5.04 3.93 6.88
N ARG A 197 5.89 3.57 5.93
CA ARG A 197 5.48 3.16 4.58
C ARG A 197 5.23 1.63 4.53
N GLY A 198 4.60 1.08 5.57
CA GLY A 198 4.41 -0.36 5.80
C GLY A 198 5.45 -0.98 6.75
N ASN A 199 5.24 -2.23 7.16
CA ASN A 199 6.23 -2.95 7.99
C ASN A 199 7.52 -3.20 7.18
N ASN A 200 8.68 -3.09 7.86
CA ASN A 200 10.03 -3.31 7.32
C ASN A 200 10.58 -2.24 6.36
N GLY A 201 10.10 -1.00 6.41
CA GLY A 201 10.81 0.11 5.75
C GLY A 201 10.78 0.03 4.21
N ALA A 202 9.74 -0.58 3.64
CA ALA A 202 9.46 -0.61 2.19
C ALA A 202 9.48 0.77 1.52
N GLY A 203 9.41 1.78 2.36
CA GLY A 203 9.35 3.17 2.06
C GLY A 203 10.55 3.92 1.47
N GLN A 204 11.76 3.38 1.53
CA GLN A 204 12.91 4.10 0.95
C GLN A 204 13.04 3.87 -0.57
N VAL A 205 12.24 2.97 -1.16
CA VAL A 205 12.54 2.34 -2.45
C VAL A 205 11.28 2.08 -3.32
N CYS A 206 10.13 2.66 -2.98
CA CYS A 206 8.89 2.31 -3.66
C CYS A 206 8.76 2.97 -5.04
N VAL A 207 8.93 2.17 -6.09
CA VAL A 207 8.78 2.57 -7.50
C VAL A 207 7.32 2.35 -7.91
N THR A 208 6.61 3.43 -8.20
CA THR A 208 5.20 3.47 -8.58
C THR A 208 5.03 3.43 -10.12
N ARG A 209 4.00 2.78 -10.66
CA ARG A 209 3.54 2.88 -12.08
C ARG A 209 4.51 2.41 -13.19
N SER A 210 4.14 1.37 -13.96
CA SER A 210 4.71 1.10 -15.30
C SER A 210 3.97 1.93 -16.35
N LEU A 211 4.67 2.50 -17.33
CA LEU A 211 4.02 3.03 -18.54
C LEU A 211 3.56 1.85 -19.43
N LYS A 212 2.24 1.72 -19.60
CA LYS A 212 1.60 1.12 -20.78
C LYS A 212 0.78 2.22 -21.42
#